data_AF-A0AAV3FUF3-F1
#
_entry.id   AF-A0AAV3FUF3-F1
#
_cell.length_a   1.000
_cell.length_b   1.000
_cell.length_c   1.000
_cell.angle_alpha   90.00
_cell.angle_beta   90.00
_cell.angle_gamma   90.00
#
_symmetry.space_group_name_H-M   'P 1'
#
loop_
_entity.id
_entity.type
_entity.pdbx_description
1 polymer ?
#
loop_
_entity_poly.entity_id
_entity_poly.type
_entity_poly.pdbx_seq_one_letter_code
_entity_poly.pdbx_strand_id
1 'polypeptide(L)'
;MAILQKSTYKQLKKRVLDETAVGVGYFEGITAVIPSYALIEATRQLHDQISDLSRYSDGEIENILVTESIRALNFQDFKAVAPYLFSYPREAREADRLARPIEVSREDFETLQSQARELFQLKSELEETKSLSDIVASIEQTEVRVPSGYNVIGVNPLTDEYMIGKSNSEVYPSHLDEGFLDHDYLINDYRHHLSDEAQIINHLITTYPRTETYIYEYFNDLYYQATGILEGSQLVERYFEDEGLVFVPQETTANLYYLAQESEAFKEDYPTYHDFLLESVSHDYIFDQAVYFLESDEYMTLVNQALEKDGVKLVTETVNGYSQGDVWLLGAIYPVAEATEQDVRDFLRHGVGASYKGTLMEVFISPGDDITSLGLEEAKANAQNYYVLDEELLWGNKPIEVLQEKLKVTNFMSLEEAETLVEEVKQSQEEKGLGR
;
A
#
# COMPACT_ATOMS: atom_id res chain seq x y z
N MET A 1 26.39 -20.95 27.80
CA MET A 1 25.44 -22.08 27.87
C MET A 1 25.35 -22.61 29.29
N ALA A 2 24.23 -22.34 29.99
CA ALA A 2 24.00 -22.90 31.31
C ALA A 2 23.78 -24.42 31.19
N ILE A 3 24.65 -25.21 31.83
CA ILE A 3 24.55 -26.68 31.84
C ILE A 3 23.36 -27.05 32.75
N LEU A 4 22.20 -27.28 32.15
CA LEU A 4 21.02 -27.80 32.84
C LEU A 4 21.37 -29.09 33.59
N GLN A 5 21.03 -29.18 34.88
CA GLN A 5 21.36 -30.34 35.70
C GLN A 5 20.62 -31.61 35.22
N LYS A 6 21.24 -32.78 35.39
CA LYS A 6 20.67 -34.09 34.98
C LYS A 6 19.25 -34.36 35.54
N SER A 7 18.92 -33.79 36.70
CA SER A 7 17.58 -33.88 37.31
C SER A 7 16.52 -33.14 36.48
N THR A 8 16.86 -31.98 35.92
CA THR A 8 15.97 -31.13 35.11
C THR A 8 15.58 -31.81 33.80
N TYR A 9 16.53 -32.43 33.10
CA TYR A 9 16.22 -33.18 31.87
C TYR A 9 15.32 -34.39 32.11
N LYS A 10 15.49 -35.09 33.23
CA LYS A 10 14.60 -36.21 33.59
C LYS A 10 13.19 -35.74 33.91
N GLN A 11 13.05 -34.59 34.58
CA GLN A 11 11.75 -33.98 34.86
C GLN A 11 11.08 -33.46 33.59
N LEU A 12 11.84 -32.85 32.67
CA LEU A 12 11.34 -32.37 31.38
C LEU A 12 10.83 -33.54 30.53
N LYS A 13 11.63 -34.61 30.39
CA LYS A 13 11.21 -35.82 29.67
C LYS A 13 9.96 -36.44 30.28
N LYS A 14 9.84 -36.43 31.61
CA LYS A 14 8.65 -36.92 32.31
C LYS A 14 7.42 -36.05 32.02
N ARG A 15 7.54 -34.71 32.04
CA ARG A 15 6.43 -33.80 31.69
C ARG A 15 5.95 -34.00 30.26
N VAL A 16 6.87 -34.13 29.31
CA VAL A 16 6.54 -34.41 27.90
C VAL A 16 5.84 -35.76 27.71
N LEU A 17 6.08 -36.73 28.60
CA LEU A 17 5.38 -38.01 28.61
C LEU A 17 4.03 -37.97 29.33
N ASP A 18 3.90 -37.10 30.35
CA ASP A 18 2.67 -36.89 31.11
C ASP A 18 1.69 -35.97 30.35
N GLU A 19 2.19 -35.11 29.46
CA GLU A 19 1.41 -34.29 28.53
C GLU A 19 0.99 -35.15 27.31
N THR A 20 -0.31 -35.22 27.05
CA THR A 20 -0.85 -35.92 25.86
C THR A 20 -0.27 -35.31 24.57
N ALA A 21 -0.24 -36.06 23.46
CA ALA A 21 0.38 -35.74 22.17
C ALA A 21 0.02 -34.38 21.50
N VAL A 22 -0.89 -33.62 22.09
CA VAL A 22 -1.35 -32.27 21.65
C VAL A 22 -0.87 -31.17 22.62
N GLY A 23 -0.15 -31.53 23.68
CA GLY A 23 0.21 -30.64 24.78
C GLY A 23 1.65 -30.14 24.80
N VAL A 24 2.48 -30.70 23.94
CA VAL A 24 3.91 -30.39 23.84
C VAL A 24 4.07 -29.36 22.73
N GLY A 25 4.60 -28.19 23.06
CA GLY A 25 5.05 -27.20 22.08
C GLY A 25 6.50 -27.45 21.71
N TYR A 26 6.84 -27.22 20.45
CA TYR A 26 8.21 -27.34 19.96
C TYR A 26 8.53 -26.26 18.94
N PHE A 27 9.81 -25.89 18.85
CA PHE A 27 10.29 -24.95 17.84
C PHE A 27 10.40 -25.63 16.47
N GLU A 28 10.22 -24.82 15.42
CA GLU A 28 10.36 -25.25 14.03
C GLU A 28 11.77 -25.85 13.78
N GLY A 29 11.83 -26.94 13.03
CA GLY A 29 13.08 -27.68 12.77
C GLY A 29 13.42 -28.78 13.78
N ILE A 30 12.59 -29.03 14.80
CA ILE A 30 12.82 -30.12 15.78
C ILE A 30 12.97 -31.50 15.10
N THR A 31 12.23 -31.75 14.03
CA THR A 31 12.24 -33.02 13.28
C THR A 31 13.59 -33.31 12.62
N ALA A 32 14.38 -32.27 12.29
CA ALA A 32 15.73 -32.41 11.75
C ALA A 32 16.76 -32.83 12.81
N VAL A 33 16.47 -32.58 14.09
CA VAL A 33 17.36 -32.89 15.23
C VAL A 33 17.03 -34.25 15.84
N ILE A 34 15.82 -34.77 15.61
CA ILE A 34 15.41 -36.09 16.08
C ILE A 34 16.13 -37.17 15.24
N PRO A 35 16.88 -38.09 15.89
CA PRO A 35 17.49 -39.22 15.19
C PRO A 35 16.48 -40.09 14.45
N SER A 36 16.85 -40.58 13.27
CA SER A 36 15.97 -41.35 12.40
C SER A 36 15.37 -42.60 13.06
N TYR A 37 16.07 -43.23 14.01
CA TYR A 37 15.54 -44.40 14.72
C TYR A 37 14.28 -44.06 15.56
N ALA A 38 14.22 -42.85 16.12
CA ALA A 38 13.11 -42.40 16.95
C ALA A 38 11.91 -41.99 16.08
N LEU A 39 12.15 -41.34 14.94
CA LEU A 39 11.12 -41.03 13.93
C LEU A 39 10.49 -42.31 13.34
N ILE A 40 11.30 -43.33 13.07
CA ILE A 40 10.82 -44.62 12.55
C ILE A 40 9.93 -45.30 13.59
N GLU A 41 10.34 -45.30 14.86
CA GLU A 41 9.54 -45.90 15.93
C GLU A 41 8.25 -45.13 16.19
N ALA A 42 8.29 -43.79 16.16
CA ALA A 42 7.12 -42.94 16.26
C ALA A 42 6.12 -43.17 15.12
N THR A 43 6.61 -43.33 13.89
CA THR A 43 5.78 -43.66 12.73
C THR A 43 5.08 -45.02 12.89
N ARG A 44 5.74 -46.03 13.49
CA ARG A 44 5.10 -47.31 13.81
C ARG A 44 4.00 -47.15 14.85
N GLN A 45 4.26 -46.40 15.91
CA GLN A 45 3.27 -46.13 16.97
C GLN A 45 2.07 -45.34 16.44
N LEU A 46 2.29 -44.37 15.54
CA LEU A 46 1.24 -43.61 14.86
C LEU A 46 0.31 -44.53 14.05
N HIS A 47 0.88 -45.47 13.30
CA HIS A 47 0.11 -46.44 12.53
C HIS A 47 -0.75 -47.36 13.43
N ASP A 48 -0.22 -47.73 14.59
CA ASP A 48 -0.92 -48.62 15.53
C ASP A 48 -1.99 -47.88 16.37
N GLN A 49 -1.81 -46.58 16.63
CA GLN A 49 -2.69 -45.79 17.51
C GLN A 49 -3.78 -45.01 16.75
N ILE A 50 -3.56 -44.68 15.48
CA ILE A 50 -4.48 -43.85 14.68
C ILE A 50 -4.97 -44.63 13.47
N SER A 51 -6.22 -45.09 13.53
CA SER A 51 -6.87 -45.84 12.45
C SER A 51 -7.28 -44.97 11.25
N ASP A 52 -7.35 -43.65 11.42
CA ASP A 52 -7.75 -42.70 10.36
C ASP A 52 -7.04 -41.35 10.55
N LEU A 53 -5.95 -41.13 9.80
CA LEU A 53 -5.13 -39.91 9.85
C LEU A 53 -5.84 -38.69 9.26
N SER A 54 -6.90 -38.87 8.46
CA SER A 54 -7.61 -37.77 7.78
C SER A 54 -8.40 -36.86 8.73
N ARG A 55 -8.53 -37.24 10.00
CA ARG A 55 -9.27 -36.48 11.03
C ARG A 55 -8.41 -35.46 11.78
N TYR A 56 -7.12 -35.44 11.53
CA TYR A 56 -6.16 -34.58 12.21
C TYR A 56 -5.59 -33.59 11.19
N SER A 57 -5.41 -32.35 11.62
CA SER A 57 -4.64 -31.36 10.85
C SER A 57 -3.17 -31.75 10.78
N ASP A 58 -2.46 -31.25 9.77
CA ASP A 58 -1.03 -31.55 9.58
C ASP A 58 -0.20 -31.20 10.83
N GLY A 59 -0.53 -30.11 11.53
CA GLY A 59 0.12 -29.72 12.79
C GLY A 59 -0.20 -30.66 13.96
N GLU A 60 -1.39 -31.24 14.02
CA GLU A 60 -1.72 -32.26 15.03
C GLU A 60 -0.97 -33.57 14.75
N ILE A 61 -0.87 -33.98 13.48
CA ILE A 61 -0.10 -35.16 13.06
C ILE A 61 1.37 -34.98 13.39
N GLU A 62 1.93 -33.80 13.10
CA GLU A 62 3.31 -33.47 13.41
C GLU A 62 3.57 -33.47 14.92
N ASN A 63 2.65 -32.93 15.72
CA ASN A 63 2.81 -32.92 17.18
C ASN A 63 2.79 -34.34 17.77
N ILE A 64 1.92 -35.21 17.26
CA ILE A 64 1.91 -36.61 17.66
C ILE A 64 3.23 -37.29 17.25
N LEU A 65 3.72 -37.06 16.03
CA LEU A 65 5.00 -37.59 15.56
C LEU A 65 6.17 -37.16 16.45
N VAL A 66 6.24 -35.88 16.82
CA VAL A 66 7.29 -35.32 17.67
C VAL A 66 7.20 -35.91 19.09
N THR A 67 6.00 -35.97 19.67
CA THR A 67 5.78 -36.50 21.02
C THR A 67 6.16 -37.99 21.13
N GLU A 68 5.74 -38.80 20.17
CA GLU A 68 6.09 -40.22 20.12
C GLU A 68 7.59 -40.44 19.85
N SER A 69 8.20 -39.58 19.04
CA SER A 69 9.64 -39.63 18.80
C SER A 69 10.42 -39.37 20.09
N ILE A 70 10.01 -38.39 20.89
CA ILE A 70 10.65 -38.07 22.17
C ILE A 70 10.55 -39.23 23.17
N ARG A 71 9.45 -40.00 23.11
CA ARG A 71 9.27 -41.21 23.91
C ARG A 71 10.30 -42.28 23.55
N ALA A 72 10.59 -42.43 22.26
CA ALA A 72 11.57 -43.38 21.74
C ALA A 72 13.05 -42.97 21.95
N LEU A 73 13.33 -41.69 22.23
CA LEU A 73 14.71 -41.21 22.43
C LEU A 73 15.39 -41.82 23.64
N ASN A 74 16.68 -42.14 23.52
CA ASN A 74 17.52 -42.39 24.69
C ASN A 74 17.87 -41.07 25.43
N PHE A 75 18.47 -41.16 26.61
CA PHE A 75 18.75 -39.98 27.45
C PHE A 75 19.80 -39.03 26.87
N GLN A 76 20.75 -39.51 26.07
CA GLN A 76 21.77 -38.63 25.47
C GLN A 76 21.19 -37.86 24.30
N ASP A 77 20.41 -38.52 23.45
CA ASP A 77 19.77 -37.89 22.30
C ASP A 77 18.66 -36.93 22.73
N PHE A 78 17.96 -37.24 23.82
CA PHE A 78 16.99 -36.32 24.41
C PHE A 78 17.62 -34.97 24.82
N LYS A 79 18.88 -34.92 25.24
CA LYS A 79 19.52 -33.64 25.58
C LYS A 79 19.73 -32.74 24.37
N ALA A 80 19.90 -33.32 23.17
CA ALA A 80 20.04 -32.55 21.94
C ALA A 80 18.70 -31.97 21.48
N VAL A 81 17.60 -32.69 21.76
CA VAL A 81 16.23 -32.30 21.39
C VAL A 81 15.56 -31.41 22.44
N ALA A 82 15.91 -31.54 23.72
CA ALA A 82 15.29 -30.81 24.83
C ALA A 82 15.27 -29.27 24.71
N PRO A 83 16.28 -28.58 24.13
CA PRO A 83 16.21 -27.13 23.90
C PRO A 83 15.07 -26.70 22.97
N TYR A 84 14.57 -27.64 22.15
CA TYR A 84 13.51 -27.38 21.17
C TYR A 84 12.11 -27.55 21.77
N LEU A 85 11.98 -27.95 23.04
CA LEU A 85 10.70 -28.28 23.67
C LEU A 85 10.26 -27.22 24.68
N PHE A 86 9.00 -26.81 24.61
CA PHE A 86 8.35 -25.98 25.61
C PHE A 86 6.96 -26.54 25.97
N SER A 87 6.60 -26.50 27.25
CA SER A 87 5.31 -27.02 27.73
C SER A 87 4.28 -25.89 27.86
N TYR A 88 3.06 -26.11 27.38
CA TYR A 88 1.92 -25.22 27.65
C TYR A 88 1.10 -25.77 28.83
N PRO A 89 1.06 -25.09 30.00
CA PRO A 89 0.30 -25.53 31.16
C PRO A 89 -1.18 -25.74 30.82
N ARG A 90 -1.76 -26.83 31.32
CA ARG A 90 -3.15 -27.21 31.06
C ARG A 90 -4.16 -26.13 31.51
N GLU A 91 -3.81 -25.38 32.55
CA GLU A 91 -4.64 -24.28 33.07
C GLU A 91 -4.74 -23.09 32.10
N ALA A 92 -3.75 -22.86 31.23
CA ALA A 92 -3.76 -21.76 30.26
C ALA A 92 -4.64 -22.06 29.03
N ARG A 93 -4.78 -23.34 28.65
CA ARG A 93 -5.61 -23.77 27.51
C ARG A 93 -7.10 -23.62 27.73
N GLU A 94 -7.56 -23.70 28.99
CA GLU A 94 -8.98 -23.54 29.33
C GLU A 94 -9.42 -22.07 29.40
N ALA A 95 -8.47 -21.12 29.46
CA ALA A 95 -8.74 -19.68 29.55
C ALA A 95 -8.86 -18.96 28.18
N ASP A 96 -8.42 -19.58 27.09
CA ASP A 96 -8.12 -18.90 25.82
C ASP A 96 -9.31 -18.75 24.85
N ARG A 97 -10.52 -18.59 25.39
CA ARG A 97 -11.69 -18.16 24.61
C ARG A 97 -12.34 -16.98 25.30
N LEU A 98 -11.80 -15.78 25.06
CA LEU A 98 -12.50 -14.48 25.03
C LEU A 98 -11.44 -13.37 24.90
N ALA A 99 -10.89 -13.17 23.70
CA ALA A 99 -10.15 -11.94 23.42
C ALA A 99 -11.18 -10.80 23.30
N ARG A 100 -11.21 -9.91 24.29
CA ARG A 100 -11.77 -8.56 24.14
C ARG A 100 -10.61 -7.61 23.86
N PRO A 101 -10.78 -6.63 22.96
CA PRO A 101 -9.75 -5.61 22.75
C PRO A 101 -9.47 -4.90 24.08
N ILE A 102 -8.20 -4.74 24.40
CA ILE A 102 -7.75 -4.04 25.61
C ILE A 102 -8.03 -2.55 25.37
N GLU A 103 -8.85 -1.93 26.23
CA GLU A 103 -8.96 -0.47 26.29
C GLU A 103 -7.68 0.05 26.95
N VAL A 104 -6.72 0.45 26.13
CA VAL A 104 -5.43 0.98 26.60
C VAL A 104 -5.68 2.35 27.23
N SER A 105 -5.51 2.45 28.55
CA SER A 105 -5.52 3.74 29.22
C SER A 105 -4.22 4.49 28.91
N ARG A 106 -4.23 5.82 29.07
CA ARG A 106 -3.01 6.63 28.89
C ARG A 106 -1.86 6.18 29.81
N GLU A 107 -2.19 5.69 31.00
CA GLU A 107 -1.24 5.15 31.97
C GLU A 107 -0.62 3.83 31.49
N ASP A 108 -1.41 2.97 30.84
CA ASP A 108 -0.90 1.72 30.24
C ASP A 108 -0.01 1.99 29.03
N PHE A 109 -0.34 3.00 28.22
CA PHE A 109 0.50 3.46 27.10
C PHE A 109 1.85 4.01 27.59
N GLU A 110 1.83 4.87 28.61
CA GLU A 110 3.04 5.43 29.22
C GLU A 110 3.88 4.33 29.89
N THR A 111 3.24 3.31 30.48
CA THR A 111 3.92 2.13 31.06
C THR A 111 4.57 1.26 29.99
N LEU A 112 3.87 0.99 28.88
CA LEU A 112 4.43 0.24 27.74
C LEU A 112 5.58 0.99 27.09
N GLN A 113 5.46 2.32 26.94
CA GLN A 113 6.54 3.16 26.43
C GLN A 113 7.77 3.14 27.38
N SER A 114 7.54 3.19 28.69
CA SER A 114 8.59 3.07 29.70
C SER A 114 9.29 1.70 29.66
N GLN A 115 8.54 0.61 29.57
CA GLN A 115 9.08 -0.75 29.52
C GLN A 115 9.83 -1.02 28.21
N ALA A 116 9.35 -0.48 27.09
CA ALA A 116 10.06 -0.52 25.82
C ALA A 116 11.41 0.22 25.90
N ARG A 117 11.45 1.38 26.57
CA ARG A 117 12.71 2.10 26.85
C ARG A 117 13.66 1.30 27.74
N GLU A 118 13.15 0.60 28.76
CA GLU A 118 13.96 -0.24 29.65
C GLU A 118 14.50 -1.50 28.95
N LEU A 119 13.72 -2.13 28.07
CA LEU A 119 14.18 -3.22 27.20
C LEU A 119 15.26 -2.76 26.22
N PHE A 120 15.12 -1.54 25.68
CA PHE A 120 16.14 -0.92 24.84
C PHE A 120 17.44 -0.64 25.62
N GLN A 121 17.33 -0.17 26.87
CA GLN A 121 18.47 -0.01 27.78
C GLN A 121 19.22 -1.32 28.02
N LEU A 122 18.49 -2.41 28.28
CA LEU A 122 19.07 -3.74 28.51
C LEU A 122 19.75 -4.31 27.26
N LYS A 123 19.21 -4.08 26.06
CA LYS A 123 19.81 -4.52 24.79
C LYS A 123 21.08 -3.72 24.48
N SER A 124 21.05 -2.40 24.68
CA SER A 124 22.21 -1.51 24.53
C SER A 124 23.33 -1.77 25.53
N GLU A 125 23.03 -2.30 26.72
CA GLU A 125 24.04 -2.67 27.73
C GLU A 125 24.66 -4.06 27.51
N LEU A 126 23.96 -4.97 26.80
CA LEU A 126 24.41 -6.36 26.65
C LEU A 126 25.32 -6.60 25.44
N GLU A 127 25.26 -5.72 24.45
CA GLU A 127 25.97 -5.89 23.20
C GLU A 127 27.00 -4.75 23.01
N GLU A 128 28.26 -5.10 22.73
CA GLU A 128 29.20 -4.23 22.02
C GLU A 128 28.74 -4.03 20.55
N THR A 129 27.43 -3.81 20.33
CA THR A 129 26.84 -3.60 19.02
C THR A 129 27.21 -2.22 18.51
N LYS A 130 27.43 -2.15 17.20
CA LYS A 130 27.66 -0.90 16.47
C LYS A 130 26.58 0.09 16.88
N SER A 131 27.01 1.21 17.46
CA SER A 131 26.10 2.26 17.92
C SER A 131 25.24 2.73 16.74
N LEU A 132 24.03 3.23 17.01
CA LEU A 132 23.22 3.94 16.01
C LEU A 132 24.04 4.95 15.21
N SER A 133 24.97 5.64 15.89
CA SER A 133 25.94 6.55 15.27
C SER A 133 26.89 5.87 14.28
N ASP A 134 27.28 4.62 14.52
CA ASP A 134 28.20 3.87 13.66
C ASP A 134 27.51 3.42 12.37
N ILE A 135 26.23 3.05 12.46
CA ILE A 135 25.43 2.66 11.29
C ILE A 135 25.14 3.89 10.43
N VAL A 136 24.68 4.99 11.03
CA VAL A 136 24.45 6.27 10.31
C VAL A 136 25.76 6.76 9.69
N ALA A 137 26.85 6.79 10.46
CA ALA A 137 28.16 7.17 9.93
C ALA A 137 28.65 6.25 8.82
N SER A 138 28.33 4.94 8.85
CA SER A 138 28.69 4.02 7.77
C SER A 138 27.96 4.35 6.46
N ILE A 139 26.72 4.82 6.54
CA ILE A 139 25.90 5.22 5.40
C ILE A 139 26.39 6.57 4.87
N GLU A 140 26.56 7.57 5.73
CA GLU A 140 27.09 8.90 5.36
C GLU A 140 28.52 8.83 4.79
N GLN A 141 29.40 7.99 5.36
CA GLN A 141 30.74 7.80 4.81
C GLN A 141 30.71 7.12 3.45
N THR A 142 29.71 6.27 3.20
CA THR A 142 29.50 5.68 1.88
C THR A 142 29.10 6.76 0.88
N GLU A 143 28.13 7.63 1.21
CA GLU A 143 27.74 8.79 0.39
C GLU A 143 28.92 9.69 0.02
N VAL A 144 29.80 10.00 0.98
CA VAL A 144 30.96 10.87 0.73
C VAL A 144 31.98 10.23 -0.24
N ARG A 145 32.10 8.90 -0.23
CA ARG A 145 33.06 8.17 -1.08
C ARG A 145 32.50 7.88 -2.46
N VAL A 146 31.22 7.53 -2.51
CA VAL A 146 30.45 7.22 -3.71
C VAL A 146 29.05 7.80 -3.46
N PRO A 147 28.63 8.86 -4.18
CA PRO A 147 27.28 9.37 -4.07
C PRO A 147 26.32 8.23 -4.40
N SER A 148 25.67 7.68 -3.37
CA SER A 148 24.81 6.50 -3.52
C SER A 148 23.33 6.87 -3.40
N GLY A 149 23.02 8.08 -2.93
CA GLY A 149 21.68 8.60 -2.71
C GLY A 149 20.97 8.01 -1.48
N TYR A 150 21.63 7.15 -0.70
CA TYR A 150 21.07 6.49 0.48
C TYR A 150 21.09 7.38 1.71
N ASN A 151 19.94 7.47 2.37
CA ASN A 151 19.76 8.18 3.62
C ASN A 151 18.93 7.34 4.59
N VAL A 152 19.26 7.41 5.88
CA VAL A 152 18.41 6.82 6.93
C VAL A 152 17.21 7.73 7.14
N ILE A 153 16.02 7.23 6.82
CA ILE A 153 14.77 7.96 7.03
C ILE A 153 14.24 7.69 8.43
N GLY A 154 14.28 6.44 8.88
CA GLY A 154 13.72 6.04 10.17
C GLY A 154 14.46 4.90 10.83
N VAL A 155 14.32 4.80 12.15
CA VAL A 155 14.96 3.79 12.98
C VAL A 155 13.91 3.09 13.82
N ASN A 156 13.93 1.76 13.86
CA ASN A 156 13.19 0.96 14.81
C ASN A 156 14.13 0.41 15.89
N PRO A 157 14.22 1.07 17.06
CA PRO A 157 15.14 0.68 18.11
C PRO A 157 14.84 -0.69 18.75
N LEU A 158 13.59 -1.17 18.66
CA LEU A 158 13.19 -2.43 19.30
C LEU A 158 13.76 -3.63 18.54
N THR A 159 13.68 -3.56 17.21
CA THR A 159 14.12 -4.64 16.31
C THR A 159 15.52 -4.45 15.77
N ASP A 160 16.13 -3.27 15.96
CA ASP A 160 17.40 -2.89 15.33
C ASP A 160 17.31 -2.85 13.80
N GLU A 161 16.20 -2.31 13.29
CA GLU A 161 15.94 -2.16 11.86
C GLU A 161 16.01 -0.69 11.45
N TYR A 162 16.48 -0.46 10.23
CA TYR A 162 16.64 0.86 9.65
C TYR A 162 15.82 0.94 8.37
N MET A 163 15.03 2.01 8.27
CA MET A 163 14.33 2.39 7.06
C MET A 163 15.25 3.31 6.26
N ILE A 164 15.69 2.83 5.10
CA ILE A 164 16.66 3.50 4.25
C ILE A 164 15.97 3.91 2.96
N GLY A 165 16.09 5.19 2.61
CA GLY A 165 15.65 5.74 1.35
C GLY A 165 16.79 5.96 0.39
N LYS A 166 16.57 5.71 -0.90
CA LYS A 166 17.49 6.07 -1.98
C LYS A 166 16.87 7.19 -2.82
N SER A 167 17.34 8.41 -2.65
CA SER A 167 16.95 9.55 -3.49
C SER A 167 17.57 9.40 -4.87
N ASN A 168 16.78 9.57 -5.92
CA ASN A 168 17.21 9.42 -7.32
C ASN A 168 17.85 10.72 -7.84
N SER A 169 18.94 11.17 -7.22
CA SER A 169 19.55 12.47 -7.55
C SER A 169 20.40 12.48 -8.83
N GLU A 170 20.82 11.32 -9.35
CA GLU A 170 21.79 11.29 -10.47
C GLU A 170 21.37 10.53 -11.74
N VAL A 171 20.45 9.57 -11.67
CA VAL A 171 19.93 8.88 -12.86
C VAL A 171 18.54 8.36 -12.52
N TYR A 172 17.51 8.87 -13.21
CA TYR A 172 16.17 8.29 -13.15
C TYR A 172 16.25 6.80 -13.44
N PRO A 173 15.87 5.93 -12.51
CA PRO A 173 15.81 4.52 -12.80
C PRO A 173 14.61 4.35 -13.75
N SER A 174 14.91 4.24 -15.05
CA SER A 174 13.92 3.99 -16.12
C SER A 174 12.98 2.81 -15.85
N HIS A 175 13.29 1.95 -14.87
CA HIS A 175 12.47 0.82 -14.46
C HIS A 175 11.41 1.15 -13.40
N LEU A 176 11.49 2.29 -12.70
CA LEU A 176 10.49 2.71 -11.71
C LEU A 176 9.28 3.39 -12.35
N ASP A 177 9.42 3.85 -13.60
CA ASP A 177 8.51 4.78 -14.25
C ASP A 177 7.29 4.11 -14.88
N GLU A 178 7.40 2.86 -15.33
CA GLU A 178 6.35 2.27 -16.18
C GLU A 178 5.21 1.60 -15.39
N GLY A 179 5.48 1.07 -14.19
CA GLY A 179 4.49 0.31 -13.44
C GLY A 179 3.27 1.12 -12.98
N PHE A 180 3.42 2.43 -12.80
CA PHE A 180 2.32 3.34 -12.45
C PHE A 180 1.45 3.71 -13.67
N LEU A 181 2.02 3.66 -14.88
CA LEU A 181 1.33 4.03 -16.12
C LEU A 181 0.39 2.94 -16.62
N ASP A 182 0.68 1.69 -16.26
CA ASP A 182 -0.12 0.52 -16.66
C ASP A 182 -1.30 0.25 -15.70
N HIS A 183 -1.59 1.16 -14.78
CA HIS A 183 -2.68 0.98 -13.81
C HIS A 183 -4.06 1.11 -14.47
N ASP A 184 -4.95 0.13 -14.26
CA ASP A 184 -6.27 0.03 -14.91
C ASP A 184 -7.16 1.28 -14.73
N TYR A 185 -6.95 2.03 -13.65
CA TYR A 185 -7.74 3.24 -13.37
C TYR A 185 -7.22 4.50 -14.07
N LEU A 186 -5.94 4.54 -14.46
CA LEU A 186 -5.29 5.74 -14.97
C LEU A 186 -5.77 6.01 -16.41
N ILE A 187 -6.17 7.27 -16.67
CA ILE A 187 -6.54 7.70 -18.02
C ILE A 187 -5.34 8.33 -18.75
N ASN A 188 -4.56 9.14 -18.03
CA ASN A 188 -3.53 9.98 -18.62
C ASN A 188 -2.21 9.25 -18.83
N ASP A 189 -1.65 9.40 -20.02
CA ASP A 189 -0.29 9.01 -20.37
C ASP A 189 0.44 10.22 -20.99
N TYR A 190 1.54 10.65 -20.37
CA TYR A 190 2.34 11.78 -20.86
C TYR A 190 2.95 11.55 -22.26
N ARG A 191 3.02 10.30 -22.71
CA ARG A 191 3.51 9.91 -24.04
C ARG A 191 2.44 10.07 -25.11
N HIS A 192 1.18 10.28 -24.71
CA HIS A 192 0.07 10.46 -25.62
C HIS A 192 0.12 11.83 -26.31
N HIS A 193 -0.43 11.91 -27.53
CA HIS A 193 -0.39 13.12 -28.36
C HIS A 193 -1.47 14.15 -27.99
N LEU A 194 -2.53 13.72 -27.32
CA LEU A 194 -3.59 14.58 -26.81
C LEU A 194 -3.15 15.23 -25.49
N SER A 195 -3.65 16.44 -25.20
CA SER A 195 -3.49 17.05 -23.89
C SER A 195 -4.11 16.19 -22.78
N ASP A 196 -3.74 16.46 -21.54
CA ASP A 196 -4.23 15.74 -20.39
C ASP A 196 -5.77 15.77 -20.29
N GLU A 197 -6.35 16.95 -20.48
CA GLU A 197 -7.80 17.17 -20.48
C GLU A 197 -8.46 16.42 -21.64
N ALA A 198 -7.86 16.50 -22.83
CA ALA A 198 -8.39 15.84 -24.02
C ALA A 198 -8.35 14.31 -23.89
N GLN A 199 -7.36 13.74 -23.20
CA GLN A 199 -7.34 12.31 -22.88
C GLN A 199 -8.51 11.91 -21.98
N ILE A 200 -8.78 12.69 -20.93
CA ILE A 200 -9.92 12.46 -20.01
C ILE A 200 -11.24 12.52 -20.77
N ILE A 201 -11.47 13.57 -21.56
CA ILE A 201 -12.68 13.73 -22.37
C ILE A 201 -12.82 12.61 -23.39
N ASN A 202 -11.75 12.27 -24.11
CA ASN A 202 -11.76 11.18 -25.07
C ASN A 202 -12.10 9.83 -24.42
N HIS A 203 -11.56 9.55 -23.23
CA HIS A 203 -11.88 8.33 -22.50
C HIS A 203 -13.35 8.28 -22.06
N LEU A 204 -13.89 9.40 -21.54
CA LEU A 204 -15.30 9.51 -21.16
C LEU A 204 -16.24 9.25 -22.36
N ILE A 205 -15.99 9.92 -23.48
CA ILE A 205 -16.77 9.75 -24.72
C ILE A 205 -16.72 8.31 -25.20
N THR A 206 -15.51 7.74 -25.34
CA THR A 206 -15.32 6.43 -25.98
C THR A 206 -15.78 5.26 -25.12
N THR A 207 -15.76 5.41 -23.80
CA THR A 207 -16.02 4.31 -22.86
C THR A 207 -17.39 4.41 -22.19
N TYR A 208 -17.91 5.63 -21.99
CA TYR A 208 -19.13 5.88 -21.23
C TYR A 208 -20.13 6.73 -22.03
N PRO A 209 -20.97 6.11 -22.88
CA PRO A 209 -21.91 6.82 -23.77
C PRO A 209 -22.88 7.78 -23.06
N ARG A 210 -23.19 7.52 -21.78
CA ARG A 210 -24.02 8.45 -20.98
C ARG A 210 -23.31 9.77 -20.68
N THR A 211 -21.99 9.75 -20.57
CA THR A 211 -21.18 10.96 -20.33
C THR A 211 -20.99 11.76 -21.61
N GLU A 212 -20.89 11.08 -22.76
CA GLU A 212 -20.78 11.67 -24.09
C GLU A 212 -21.90 12.69 -24.38
N THR A 213 -23.15 12.37 -24.01
CA THR A 213 -24.30 13.28 -24.17
C THR A 213 -24.06 14.64 -23.49
N TYR A 214 -23.62 14.65 -22.23
CA TYR A 214 -23.38 15.88 -21.48
C TYR A 214 -22.18 16.66 -22.02
N ILE A 215 -21.16 15.94 -22.51
CA ILE A 215 -19.97 16.55 -23.12
C ILE A 215 -20.35 17.27 -24.41
N TYR A 216 -21.12 16.64 -25.29
CA TYR A 216 -21.51 17.23 -26.58
C TYR A 216 -22.48 18.38 -26.41
N GLU A 217 -23.43 18.27 -25.47
CA GLU A 217 -24.31 19.38 -25.11
C GLU A 217 -23.53 20.60 -24.62
N TYR A 218 -22.58 20.41 -23.68
CA TYR A 218 -21.75 21.50 -23.18
C TYR A 218 -21.03 22.24 -24.31
N PHE A 219 -20.38 21.48 -25.20
CA PHE A 219 -19.56 22.06 -26.25
C PHE A 219 -20.39 22.78 -27.31
N ASN A 220 -21.56 22.25 -27.67
CA ASN A 220 -22.46 22.94 -28.58
C ASN A 220 -23.01 24.24 -27.98
N ASP A 221 -23.40 24.21 -26.70
CA ASP A 221 -23.87 25.42 -26.01
C ASP A 221 -22.74 26.45 -25.82
N LEU A 222 -21.51 26.01 -25.55
CA LEU A 222 -20.33 26.87 -25.51
C LEU A 222 -20.04 27.50 -26.88
N TYR A 223 -20.13 26.71 -27.95
CA TYR A 223 -19.97 27.20 -29.32
C TYR A 223 -21.03 28.25 -29.68
N TYR A 224 -22.29 28.04 -29.26
CA TYR A 224 -23.35 29.04 -29.39
C TYR A 224 -23.00 30.34 -28.66
N GLN A 225 -22.52 30.27 -27.41
CA GLN A 225 -22.12 31.47 -26.67
C GLN A 225 -21.01 32.26 -27.38
N ALA A 226 -20.09 31.57 -28.05
CA ALA A 226 -18.98 32.20 -28.76
C ALA A 226 -19.38 32.79 -30.13
N THR A 227 -20.29 32.14 -30.85
CA THR A 227 -20.57 32.45 -32.27
C THR A 227 -21.96 32.98 -32.54
N GLY A 228 -22.90 32.78 -31.62
CA GLY A 228 -24.34 32.99 -31.81
C GLY A 228 -25.00 31.95 -32.71
N ILE A 229 -24.30 30.87 -33.06
CA ILE A 229 -24.79 29.80 -33.92
C ILE A 229 -24.82 28.51 -33.10
N LEU A 230 -26.01 27.89 -33.01
CA LEU A 230 -26.18 26.61 -32.33
C LEU A 230 -26.13 25.50 -33.40
N GLU A 231 -25.18 24.58 -33.27
CA GLU A 231 -25.03 23.48 -34.23
C GLU A 231 -26.30 22.59 -34.21
N GLY A 232 -26.66 22.05 -35.37
CA GLY A 232 -27.96 21.40 -35.59
C GLY A 232 -29.13 22.32 -35.93
N SER A 233 -29.03 23.65 -35.75
CA SER A 233 -30.15 24.55 -36.06
C SER A 233 -30.59 24.48 -37.52
N GLN A 234 -29.64 24.46 -38.46
CA GLN A 234 -29.92 24.32 -39.89
C GLN A 234 -30.51 22.95 -40.25
N LEU A 235 -30.15 21.90 -39.50
CA LEU A 235 -30.71 20.57 -39.68
C LEU A 235 -32.20 20.60 -39.30
N VAL A 236 -32.52 21.11 -38.11
CA VAL A 236 -33.91 21.23 -37.62
C VAL A 236 -34.75 22.14 -38.52
N GLU A 237 -34.20 23.27 -38.96
CA GLU A 237 -34.89 24.20 -39.86
C GLU A 237 -35.33 23.51 -41.16
N ARG A 238 -34.51 22.62 -41.73
CA ARG A 238 -34.87 21.86 -42.95
C ARG A 238 -36.06 20.92 -42.72
N TYR A 239 -36.08 20.18 -41.61
CA TYR A 239 -37.24 19.33 -41.26
C TYR A 239 -38.52 20.16 -41.13
N PHE A 240 -38.41 21.34 -40.52
CA PHE A 240 -39.53 22.26 -40.36
C PHE A 240 -40.00 22.82 -41.70
N GLU A 241 -39.08 23.20 -42.59
CA GLU A 241 -39.41 23.67 -43.95
C GLU A 241 -40.14 22.59 -44.76
N ASP A 242 -39.66 21.34 -44.71
CA ASP A 242 -40.25 20.21 -45.45
C ASP A 242 -41.66 19.86 -44.97
N GLU A 243 -41.95 20.04 -43.67
CA GLU A 243 -43.26 19.81 -43.07
C GLU A 243 -44.17 21.07 -43.02
N GLY A 244 -43.66 22.23 -43.43
CA GLY A 244 -44.39 23.50 -43.37
C GLY A 244 -44.62 24.04 -41.95
N LEU A 245 -43.74 23.67 -41.02
CA LEU A 245 -43.71 24.16 -39.64
C LEU A 245 -42.95 25.49 -39.52
N VAL A 246 -43.15 26.22 -38.42
CA VAL A 246 -42.49 27.51 -38.17
C VAL A 246 -41.27 27.29 -37.28
N PHE A 247 -40.08 27.49 -37.83
CA PHE A 247 -38.84 27.40 -37.06
C PHE A 247 -38.62 28.68 -36.24
N VAL A 248 -38.23 28.52 -34.98
CA VAL A 248 -37.83 29.61 -34.09
C VAL A 248 -36.43 29.28 -33.56
N PRO A 249 -35.41 30.14 -33.80
CA PRO A 249 -34.06 29.90 -33.28
C PRO A 249 -34.06 29.73 -31.76
N GLN A 250 -33.27 28.76 -31.29
CA GLN A 250 -33.11 28.45 -29.87
C GLN A 250 -31.71 28.80 -29.39
N GLU A 251 -31.57 29.03 -28.09
CA GLU A 251 -30.30 29.44 -27.46
C GLU A 251 -29.57 28.29 -26.73
N THR A 252 -30.21 27.13 -26.61
CA THR A 252 -29.62 25.93 -25.99
C THR A 252 -29.94 24.69 -26.80
N THR A 253 -29.04 23.73 -26.78
CA THR A 253 -29.15 22.47 -27.53
C THR A 253 -30.39 21.68 -27.09
N ALA A 254 -30.67 21.64 -25.79
CA ALA A 254 -31.86 20.98 -25.26
C ALA A 254 -33.16 21.60 -25.80
N ASN A 255 -33.26 22.94 -25.81
CA ASN A 255 -34.46 23.63 -26.32
C ASN A 255 -34.62 23.43 -27.83
N LEU A 256 -33.51 23.40 -28.58
CA LEU A 256 -33.52 23.09 -30.00
C LEU A 256 -34.07 21.68 -30.26
N TYR A 257 -33.60 20.68 -29.52
CA TYR A 257 -34.11 19.32 -29.62
C TYR A 257 -35.60 19.22 -29.27
N TYR A 258 -36.03 19.85 -28.16
CA TYR A 258 -37.45 19.81 -27.78
C TYR A 258 -38.37 20.50 -28.78
N LEU A 259 -37.92 21.60 -29.40
CA LEU A 259 -38.63 22.21 -30.52
C LEU A 259 -38.69 21.23 -31.70
N ALA A 260 -37.56 20.62 -32.05
CA ALA A 260 -37.47 19.72 -33.20
C ALA A 260 -38.41 18.51 -33.11
N GLN A 261 -38.80 18.08 -31.90
CA GLN A 261 -39.79 17.03 -31.67
C GLN A 261 -41.22 17.38 -32.16
N GLU A 262 -41.48 18.61 -32.58
CA GLU A 262 -42.73 18.97 -33.29
C GLU A 262 -42.79 18.43 -34.72
N SER A 263 -41.64 18.13 -35.34
CA SER A 263 -41.56 17.44 -36.64
C SER A 263 -41.61 15.92 -36.45
N GLU A 264 -42.51 15.25 -37.16
CA GLU A 264 -42.64 13.80 -37.09
C GLU A 264 -41.46 13.10 -37.78
N ALA A 265 -40.95 13.65 -38.90
CA ALA A 265 -39.78 13.09 -39.58
C ALA A 265 -38.50 13.25 -38.73
N PHE A 266 -38.30 14.41 -38.09
CA PHE A 266 -37.17 14.59 -37.18
C PHE A 266 -37.19 13.58 -36.04
N LYS A 267 -38.37 13.34 -35.46
CA LYS A 267 -38.55 12.39 -34.36
C LYS A 267 -38.31 10.93 -34.77
N GLU A 268 -38.58 10.58 -36.03
CA GLU A 268 -38.26 9.26 -36.58
C GLU A 268 -36.75 9.09 -36.75
N ASP A 269 -36.07 10.10 -37.29
CA ASP A 269 -34.62 10.06 -37.56
C ASP A 269 -33.78 10.21 -36.28
N TYR A 270 -34.24 10.99 -35.30
CA TYR A 270 -33.56 11.28 -34.04
C TYR A 270 -34.46 10.99 -32.82
N PRO A 271 -34.71 9.70 -32.53
CA PRO A 271 -35.65 9.30 -31.49
C PRO A 271 -35.15 9.62 -30.08
N THR A 272 -33.84 9.84 -29.88
CA THR A 272 -33.27 10.25 -28.61
C THR A 272 -32.45 11.55 -28.73
N TYR A 273 -32.30 12.25 -27.61
CA TYR A 273 -31.48 13.46 -27.54
C TYR A 273 -30.01 13.19 -27.91
N HIS A 274 -29.52 12.02 -27.51
CA HIS A 274 -28.16 11.57 -27.83
C HIS A 274 -27.96 11.39 -29.35
N ASP A 275 -28.91 10.75 -30.04
CA ASP A 275 -28.82 10.56 -31.50
C ASP A 275 -28.72 11.90 -32.24
N PHE A 276 -29.48 12.90 -31.80
CA PHE A 276 -29.40 14.25 -32.36
C PHE A 276 -28.03 14.89 -32.12
N LEU A 277 -27.50 14.81 -30.91
CA LEU A 277 -26.18 15.39 -30.56
C LEU A 277 -25.05 14.78 -31.38
N LEU A 278 -25.04 13.46 -31.56
CA LEU A 278 -24.00 12.76 -32.34
C LEU A 278 -23.90 13.25 -33.79
N GLU A 279 -25.04 13.58 -34.39
CA GLU A 279 -25.09 14.04 -35.79
C GLU A 279 -24.96 15.56 -35.93
N SER A 280 -25.37 16.32 -34.92
CA SER A 280 -25.46 17.78 -35.02
C SER A 280 -24.21 18.54 -34.56
N VAL A 281 -23.41 17.97 -33.66
CA VAL A 281 -22.27 18.65 -33.04
C VAL A 281 -20.98 18.31 -33.77
N SER A 282 -20.17 19.32 -34.08
CA SER A 282 -18.83 19.12 -34.62
C SER A 282 -17.87 18.70 -33.50
N HIS A 283 -17.15 17.61 -33.73
CA HIS A 283 -16.25 17.03 -32.73
C HIS A 283 -14.85 17.66 -32.75
N ASP A 284 -14.53 18.46 -33.77
CA ASP A 284 -13.17 18.92 -34.05
C ASP A 284 -12.61 19.84 -32.94
N TYR A 285 -13.47 20.58 -32.22
CA TYR A 285 -13.05 21.56 -31.22
C TYR A 285 -13.14 21.06 -29.77
N ILE A 286 -13.73 19.89 -29.54
CA ILE A 286 -13.98 19.33 -28.20
C ILE A 286 -12.66 19.13 -27.45
N PHE A 287 -11.67 18.54 -28.13
CA PHE A 287 -10.37 18.26 -27.51
C PHE A 287 -9.54 19.51 -27.27
N ASP A 288 -9.63 20.51 -28.16
CA ASP A 288 -8.94 21.80 -28.03
C ASP A 288 -9.51 22.67 -26.88
N GLN A 289 -10.73 22.39 -26.45
CA GLN A 289 -11.46 23.16 -25.43
C GLN A 289 -11.78 22.31 -24.18
N ALA A 290 -11.19 21.11 -24.07
CA ALA A 290 -11.44 20.13 -23.01
C ALA A 290 -11.30 20.71 -21.60
N VAL A 291 -10.36 21.64 -21.39
CA VAL A 291 -10.13 22.33 -20.11
C VAL A 291 -11.39 23.02 -19.59
N TYR A 292 -12.14 23.69 -20.44
CA TYR A 292 -13.33 24.43 -20.01
C TYR A 292 -14.43 23.49 -19.51
N PHE A 293 -14.55 22.31 -20.10
CA PHE A 293 -15.50 21.30 -19.62
C PHE A 293 -15.11 20.78 -18.24
N LEU A 294 -13.82 20.43 -18.05
CA LEU A 294 -13.34 19.87 -16.78
C LEU A 294 -13.34 20.89 -15.63
N GLU A 295 -13.27 22.18 -15.92
CA GLU A 295 -13.42 23.27 -14.94
C GLU A 295 -14.89 23.55 -14.54
N SER A 296 -15.86 22.94 -15.22
CA SER A 296 -17.29 23.15 -14.95
C SER A 296 -17.83 22.21 -13.86
N ASP A 297 -17.94 22.71 -12.63
CA ASP A 297 -18.47 21.95 -11.48
C ASP A 297 -19.85 21.32 -11.77
N GLU A 298 -20.72 22.05 -12.48
CA GLU A 298 -22.06 21.59 -12.85
C GLU A 298 -21.99 20.36 -13.76
N TYR A 299 -21.20 20.42 -14.83
CA TYR A 299 -21.08 19.32 -15.78
C TYR A 299 -20.28 18.14 -15.22
N MET A 300 -19.24 18.41 -14.42
CA MET A 300 -18.51 17.36 -13.72
C MET A 300 -19.36 16.61 -12.69
N THR A 301 -20.35 17.29 -12.09
CA THR A 301 -21.37 16.64 -11.25
C THR A 301 -22.27 15.72 -12.09
N LEU A 302 -22.74 16.18 -13.26
CA LEU A 302 -23.57 15.37 -14.16
C LEU A 302 -22.81 14.15 -14.70
N VAL A 303 -21.54 14.31 -15.08
CA VAL A 303 -20.66 13.22 -15.50
C VAL A 303 -20.53 12.17 -14.40
N ASN A 304 -20.21 12.58 -13.17
CA ASN A 304 -20.08 11.62 -12.07
C ASN A 304 -21.41 10.95 -11.72
N GLN A 305 -22.54 11.65 -11.78
CA GLN A 305 -23.87 11.03 -11.60
C GLN A 305 -24.18 9.99 -12.70
N ALA A 306 -23.69 10.21 -13.92
CA ALA A 306 -23.82 9.25 -15.01
C ALA A 306 -22.94 8.02 -14.78
N LEU A 307 -21.67 8.24 -14.40
CA LEU A 307 -20.69 7.19 -14.09
C LEU A 307 -21.11 6.33 -12.88
N GLU A 308 -21.77 6.91 -11.88
CA GLU A 308 -22.31 6.19 -10.72
C GLU A 308 -23.26 5.05 -11.13
N LYS A 309 -23.98 5.21 -12.25
CA LYS A 309 -24.87 4.16 -12.77
C LYS A 309 -24.12 2.92 -13.24
N ASP A 310 -22.84 3.08 -13.55
CA ASP A 310 -21.93 2.02 -13.99
C ASP A 310 -21.01 1.58 -12.84
N GLY A 311 -21.21 2.12 -11.62
CA GLY A 311 -20.47 1.75 -10.42
C GLY A 311 -19.05 2.32 -10.34
N VAL A 312 -18.75 3.32 -11.16
CA VAL A 312 -17.43 3.96 -11.23
C VAL A 312 -17.52 5.45 -10.93
N LYS A 313 -16.38 6.07 -10.64
CA LYS A 313 -16.26 7.51 -10.39
C LYS A 313 -15.00 8.07 -11.06
N LEU A 314 -15.11 9.27 -11.62
CA LEU A 314 -13.97 10.04 -12.13
C LEU A 314 -13.41 10.93 -11.02
N VAL A 315 -12.09 10.87 -10.85
CA VAL A 315 -11.32 11.79 -10.02
C VAL A 315 -10.24 12.41 -10.89
N THR A 316 -10.10 13.73 -10.77
CA THR A 316 -9.00 14.48 -11.39
C THR A 316 -8.13 15.12 -10.31
N GLU A 317 -6.84 15.22 -10.58
CA GLU A 317 -5.83 15.73 -9.67
C GLU A 317 -4.79 16.54 -10.44
N THR A 318 -4.57 17.81 -10.04
CA THR A 318 -3.56 18.66 -10.65
C THR A 318 -2.22 18.48 -9.93
N VAL A 319 -1.20 18.09 -10.68
CA VAL A 319 0.17 17.93 -10.20
C VAL A 319 1.03 19.06 -10.73
N ASN A 320 1.73 19.76 -9.85
CA ASN A 320 2.67 20.81 -10.22
C ASN A 320 4.10 20.27 -10.12
N GLY A 321 4.90 20.47 -11.17
CA GLY A 321 6.32 20.15 -11.18
C GLY A 321 7.18 21.26 -10.57
N TYR A 322 8.49 21.02 -10.55
CA TYR A 322 9.47 21.97 -9.99
C TYR A 322 9.99 22.99 -11.00
N SER A 323 9.83 22.73 -12.30
CA SER A 323 10.20 23.70 -13.34
C SER A 323 9.04 24.67 -13.59
N GLN A 324 9.39 25.87 -14.04
CA GLN A 324 8.39 26.88 -14.35
C GLN A 324 7.48 26.41 -15.50
N GLY A 325 6.20 26.19 -15.19
CA GLY A 325 5.18 25.80 -16.16
C GLY A 325 4.89 24.30 -16.23
N ASP A 326 5.57 23.47 -15.44
CA ASP A 326 5.27 22.04 -15.34
C ASP A 326 3.97 21.86 -14.53
N VAL A 327 2.86 21.63 -15.24
CA VAL A 327 1.56 21.33 -14.64
C VAL A 327 0.92 20.21 -15.45
N TRP A 328 0.46 19.18 -14.75
CA TRP A 328 -0.23 18.03 -15.34
C TRP A 328 -1.59 17.87 -14.69
N LEU A 329 -2.61 17.56 -15.49
CA LEU A 329 -3.92 17.16 -14.99
C LEU A 329 -4.05 15.64 -15.12
N LEU A 330 -4.06 14.94 -14.01
CA LEU A 330 -4.20 13.48 -14.02
C LEU A 330 -5.65 13.11 -13.72
N GLY A 331 -6.19 12.20 -14.51
CA GLY A 331 -7.54 11.65 -14.36
C GLY A 331 -7.48 10.15 -14.13
N ALA A 332 -8.35 9.67 -13.25
CA ALA A 332 -8.59 8.26 -13.05
C ALA A 332 -10.09 7.95 -12.93
N ILE A 333 -10.52 6.86 -13.55
CA ILE A 333 -11.85 6.28 -13.32
C ILE A 333 -11.67 4.95 -12.61
N TYR A 334 -12.31 4.81 -11.45
CA TYR A 334 -12.15 3.64 -10.59
C TYR A 334 -13.51 3.09 -10.14
N PRO A 335 -13.62 1.77 -9.90
CA PRO A 335 -14.79 1.19 -9.26
C PRO A 335 -14.88 1.64 -7.81
N VAL A 336 -16.02 2.23 -7.42
CA VAL A 336 -16.22 2.75 -6.05
C VAL A 336 -16.22 1.66 -4.97
N ALA A 337 -16.29 0.39 -5.39
CA ALA A 337 -16.20 -0.77 -4.50
C ALA A 337 -14.76 -1.19 -4.17
N GLU A 338 -13.77 -0.74 -4.95
CA GLU A 338 -12.38 -1.21 -4.87
C GLU A 338 -11.44 -0.23 -4.16
N ALA A 339 -11.71 1.08 -4.25
CA ALA A 339 -10.90 2.13 -3.65
C ALA A 339 -11.75 3.29 -3.15
N THR A 340 -11.21 4.10 -2.24
CA THR A 340 -11.80 5.38 -1.88
C THR A 340 -11.27 6.50 -2.79
N GLU A 341 -11.98 7.63 -2.84
CA GLU A 341 -11.49 8.80 -3.58
C GLU A 341 -10.13 9.29 -3.08
N GLN A 342 -9.88 9.22 -1.77
CA GLN A 342 -8.59 9.63 -1.21
C GLN A 342 -7.47 8.70 -1.66
N ASP A 343 -7.69 7.37 -1.66
CA ASP A 343 -6.70 6.41 -2.15
C ASP A 343 -6.31 6.69 -3.60
N VAL A 344 -7.30 7.04 -4.44
CA VAL A 344 -7.08 7.35 -5.85
C VAL A 344 -6.37 8.69 -6.03
N ARG A 345 -6.73 9.72 -5.25
CA ARG A 345 -5.99 11.01 -5.26
C ARG A 345 -4.55 10.82 -4.82
N ASP A 346 -4.31 10.00 -3.80
CA ASP A 346 -2.97 9.68 -3.33
C ASP A 346 -2.17 8.91 -4.38
N PHE A 347 -2.81 7.97 -5.09
CA PHE A 347 -2.21 7.29 -6.25
C PHE A 347 -1.84 8.27 -7.38
N LEU A 348 -2.76 9.16 -7.77
CA LEU A 348 -2.51 10.14 -8.82
C LEU A 348 -1.39 11.12 -8.42
N ARG A 349 -1.39 11.61 -7.18
CA ARG A 349 -0.41 12.59 -6.69
C ARG A 349 0.96 11.97 -6.41
N HIS A 350 0.99 10.92 -5.58
CA HIS A 350 2.20 10.35 -5.00
C HIS A 350 2.68 9.07 -5.71
N GLY A 351 1.93 8.58 -6.70
CA GLY A 351 2.38 7.54 -7.63
C GLY A 351 2.73 8.15 -8.97
N VAL A 352 1.71 8.46 -9.77
CA VAL A 352 1.87 8.95 -11.15
C VAL A 352 2.52 10.33 -11.18
N GLY A 353 2.01 11.28 -10.38
CA GLY A 353 2.56 12.61 -10.28
C GLY A 353 4.02 12.63 -9.79
N ALA A 354 4.35 11.76 -8.84
CA ALA A 354 5.72 11.59 -8.36
C ALA A 354 6.65 11.02 -9.43
N SER A 355 6.16 10.10 -10.27
CA SER A 355 6.88 9.62 -11.47
C SER A 355 7.16 10.78 -12.42
N TYR A 356 6.15 11.60 -12.75
CA TYR A 356 6.30 12.71 -13.70
C TYR A 356 7.26 13.80 -13.18
N LYS A 357 7.16 14.12 -11.89
CA LYS A 357 8.08 15.05 -11.22
C LYS A 357 9.48 14.49 -11.04
N GLY A 358 9.60 13.16 -11.06
CA GLY A 358 10.83 12.47 -10.77
C GLY A 358 11.21 12.42 -9.29
N THR A 359 10.21 12.42 -8.41
CA THR A 359 10.39 12.38 -6.95
C THR A 359 10.23 10.99 -6.38
N LEU A 360 10.02 9.96 -7.21
CA LEU A 360 9.99 8.59 -6.73
C LEU A 360 11.34 8.21 -6.13
N MET A 361 11.27 7.60 -4.94
CA MET A 361 12.41 7.06 -4.22
C MET A 361 12.19 5.58 -3.87
N GLU A 362 13.27 4.82 -3.88
CA GLU A 362 13.27 3.45 -3.35
C GLU A 362 13.38 3.52 -1.83
N VAL A 363 12.59 2.74 -1.10
CA VAL A 363 12.67 2.62 0.37
C VAL A 363 12.72 1.16 0.75
N PHE A 364 13.68 0.77 1.58
CA PHE A 364 13.76 -0.58 2.11
C PHE A 364 14.01 -0.58 3.61
N ILE A 365 13.61 -1.65 4.27
CA ILE A 365 13.85 -1.87 5.69
C ILE A 365 14.82 -3.04 5.85
N SER A 366 15.89 -2.83 6.61
CA SER A 366 16.92 -3.84 6.84
C SER A 366 17.45 -3.79 8.28
N PRO A 367 17.82 -4.95 8.86
CA PRO A 367 18.57 -4.99 10.11
C PRO A 367 19.91 -4.24 10.01
N GLY A 368 20.35 -3.63 11.12
CA GLY A 368 21.63 -2.93 11.22
C GLY A 368 22.84 -3.82 10.92
N ASP A 369 22.81 -5.06 11.38
CA ASP A 369 23.85 -6.05 11.12
C ASP A 369 24.01 -6.35 9.62
N ASP A 370 22.92 -6.46 8.87
CA ASP A 370 22.94 -6.73 7.43
C ASP A 370 23.53 -5.53 6.67
N ILE A 371 23.12 -4.30 7.01
CA ILE A 371 23.66 -3.07 6.39
C ILE A 371 25.17 -3.00 6.56
N THR A 372 25.66 -3.30 7.75
CA THR A 372 27.09 -3.14 8.06
C THR A 372 27.96 -4.32 7.65
N SER A 373 27.39 -5.52 7.46
CA SER A 373 28.13 -6.71 7.05
C SER A 373 28.09 -6.96 5.54
N LEU A 374 26.94 -6.70 4.89
CA LEU A 374 26.71 -6.91 3.47
C LEU A 374 26.93 -5.63 2.65
N GLY A 375 26.71 -4.46 3.25
CA GLY A 375 26.66 -3.18 2.55
C GLY A 375 25.28 -2.88 1.97
N LEU A 376 25.03 -1.62 1.59
CA LEU A 376 23.70 -1.11 1.27
C LEU A 376 23.01 -1.80 0.09
N GLU A 377 23.73 -2.04 -1.02
CA GLU A 377 23.13 -2.65 -2.21
C GLU A 377 22.71 -4.11 -1.98
N GLU A 378 23.52 -4.88 -1.26
CA GLU A 378 23.21 -6.28 -0.96
C GLU A 378 22.21 -6.41 0.19
N ALA A 379 22.19 -5.47 1.14
CA ALA A 379 21.12 -5.34 2.12
C ALA A 379 19.78 -5.02 1.43
N LYS A 380 19.75 -4.09 0.47
CA LYS A 380 18.55 -3.78 -0.33
C LYS A 380 18.05 -5.01 -1.09
N ALA A 381 18.95 -5.75 -1.75
CA ALA A 381 18.59 -6.94 -2.51
C ALA A 381 18.01 -8.08 -1.64
N ASN A 382 18.39 -8.14 -0.37
CA ASN A 382 17.91 -9.13 0.60
C ASN A 382 16.76 -8.61 1.49
N ALA A 383 16.38 -7.34 1.36
CA ALA A 383 15.34 -6.74 2.17
C ALA A 383 13.99 -7.40 1.88
N GLN A 384 13.29 -7.85 2.92
CA GLN A 384 11.95 -8.39 2.79
C GLN A 384 10.90 -7.30 2.53
N ASN A 385 11.19 -6.08 2.98
CA ASN A 385 10.32 -4.93 2.85
C ASN A 385 10.99 -3.91 1.94
N TYR A 386 10.48 -3.81 0.72
CA TYR A 386 10.93 -2.88 -0.31
C TYR A 386 9.71 -2.16 -0.90
N TYR A 387 9.83 -0.85 -1.06
CA TYR A 387 8.76 0.04 -1.47
C TYR A 387 9.29 1.09 -2.43
N VAL A 388 8.37 1.64 -3.23
CA VAL A 388 8.60 2.82 -4.06
C VAL A 388 7.56 3.85 -3.66
N LEU A 389 7.99 5.05 -3.31
CA LEU A 389 7.11 6.11 -2.84
C LEU A 389 7.62 7.49 -3.25
N ASP A 390 6.75 8.50 -3.16
CA ASP A 390 7.10 9.90 -3.39
C ASP A 390 7.97 10.46 -2.26
N GLU A 391 9.16 10.98 -2.59
CA GLU A 391 10.07 11.65 -1.66
C GLU A 391 9.40 12.85 -0.96
N GLU A 392 8.39 13.47 -1.57
CA GLU A 392 7.64 14.55 -0.92
C GLU A 392 6.87 14.09 0.34
N LEU A 393 6.63 12.79 0.51
CA LEU A 393 6.03 12.26 1.76
C LEU A 393 6.96 12.41 2.95
N LEU A 394 8.26 12.66 2.71
CA LEU A 394 9.22 13.02 3.75
C LEU A 394 9.12 14.48 4.17
N TRP A 395 8.36 15.29 3.45
CA TRP A 395 8.24 16.72 3.70
C TRP A 395 7.07 17.01 4.66
N GLY A 396 7.25 18.04 5.48
CA GLY A 396 6.23 18.49 6.42
C GLY A 396 6.38 17.91 7.82
N ASN A 397 5.27 17.88 8.56
CA ASN A 397 5.27 17.51 9.97
C ASN A 397 5.05 16.00 10.14
N LYS A 398 5.88 15.35 10.96
CA LYS A 398 5.78 13.92 11.31
C LYS A 398 5.84 12.96 10.09
N PRO A 399 6.85 13.06 9.21
CA PRO A 399 6.96 12.19 8.02
C PRO A 399 6.99 10.70 8.37
N ILE A 400 7.57 10.32 9.52
CA ILE A 400 7.61 8.92 9.96
C ILE A 400 6.23 8.37 10.33
N GLU A 401 5.32 9.19 10.85
CA GLU A 401 3.94 8.75 11.12
C GLU A 401 3.22 8.45 9.80
N VAL A 402 3.38 9.32 8.80
CA VAL A 402 2.81 9.14 7.45
C VAL A 402 3.35 7.86 6.79
N LEU A 403 4.67 7.64 6.83
CA LEU A 403 5.27 6.44 6.26
C LEU A 403 4.83 5.17 6.99
N GLN A 404 4.72 5.19 8.31
CA GLN A 404 4.25 4.04 9.08
C GLN A 404 2.84 3.62 8.67
N GLU A 405 1.93 4.59 8.52
CA GLU A 405 0.56 4.33 8.04
C GLU A 405 0.56 3.77 6.62
N LYS A 406 1.25 4.43 5.69
CA LYS A 406 1.25 4.07 4.26
C LYS A 406 1.92 2.73 3.98
N LEU A 407 3.02 2.44 4.66
CA LEU A 407 3.79 1.19 4.50
C LEU A 407 3.29 0.07 5.41
N LYS A 408 2.35 0.36 6.32
CA LYS A 408 1.84 -0.56 7.34
C LYS A 408 2.95 -1.12 8.23
N VAL A 409 3.89 -0.25 8.62
CA VAL A 409 5.01 -0.57 9.53
C VAL A 409 4.84 0.20 10.84
N THR A 410 5.45 -0.30 11.92
CA THR A 410 5.25 0.26 13.26
C THR A 410 6.56 0.38 14.03
N ASN A 411 6.59 1.27 15.03
CA ASN A 411 7.71 1.50 15.94
C ASN A 411 8.96 2.13 15.30
N PHE A 412 8.80 2.76 14.13
CA PHE A 412 9.82 3.62 13.56
C PHE A 412 9.72 5.02 14.16
N MET A 413 10.88 5.63 14.38
CA MET A 413 11.03 7.03 14.78
C MET A 413 12.06 7.71 13.88
N SER A 414 12.07 9.04 13.90
CA SER A 414 13.07 9.81 13.17
C SER A 414 14.46 9.61 13.77
N LEU A 415 15.49 9.90 12.97
CA LEU A 415 16.87 9.85 13.45
C LEU A 415 17.11 10.78 14.66
N GLU A 416 16.58 12.00 14.62
CA GLU A 416 16.71 12.99 15.70
C GLU A 416 16.08 12.50 17.02
N GLU A 417 14.90 11.89 16.95
CA GLU A 417 14.24 11.29 18.11
C GLU A 417 15.05 10.12 18.68
N ALA A 418 15.62 9.29 17.80
CA ALA A 418 16.46 8.17 18.20
C ALA A 418 17.77 8.64 18.86
N GLU A 419 18.44 9.66 18.31
CA GLU A 419 19.64 10.27 18.88
C GLU A 419 19.37 10.87 20.26
N THR A 420 18.26 11.60 20.40
CA THR A 420 17.83 12.19 21.69
C THR A 420 17.64 11.11 22.75
N LEU A 421 16.96 10.01 22.40
CA LEU A 421 16.76 8.87 23.31
C LEU A 421 18.10 8.24 23.72
N VAL A 422 19.04 8.09 22.79
CA VAL A 422 20.38 7.56 23.09
C VAL A 422 21.15 8.49 24.03
N GLU A 423 21.07 9.81 23.84
CA GLU A 423 21.71 10.79 24.73
C GLU A 423 21.09 10.80 26.13
N GLU A 424 19.75 10.79 26.23
CA GLU A 424 19.04 10.70 27.52
C GLU A 424 19.42 9.44 28.29
N VAL A 425 19.54 8.31 27.59
CA VAL A 425 19.99 7.04 28.20
C VAL A 425 21.42 7.17 28.72
N LYS A 426 22.35 7.71 27.93
CA LYS A 426 23.75 7.91 28.36
C LYS A 426 23.86 8.83 29.58
N GLN A 427 23.15 9.96 29.59
CA GLN A 427 23.13 10.89 30.72
C GLN A 427 22.57 10.23 31.99
N SER A 428 21.48 9.45 31.87
CA SER A 428 20.90 8.73 32.99
C SER A 428 21.84 7.67 33.60
N GLN A 429 22.71 7.08 32.78
CA GLN A 429 23.73 6.13 33.23
C GLN A 429 24.91 6.81 33.91
N GLU A 430 25.36 7.96 33.40
CA GLU A 430 26.43 8.76 34.03
C GLU A 430 26.01 9.27 35.42
N GLU A 431 24.76 9.73 35.57
CA GLU A 431 24.20 10.15 36.86
C GLU A 431 24.07 8.99 37.86
N LYS A 432 23.71 7.79 37.40
CA LYS A 432 23.68 6.57 38.24
C LYS A 432 25.08 6.03 38.55
N GLY A 433 26.07 6.30 37.71
CA GLY A 433 27.48 5.88 37.87
C GLY A 433 28.30 6.77 38.80
N LEU A 434 27.98 8.07 38.88
CA LEU A 434 28.62 9.05 39.77
C LEU A 434 28.17 8.96 41.24
N GLY A 435 27.20 8.08 41.54
CA GLY A 435 26.69 7.81 42.89
C GLY A 435 27.31 6.61 43.61
N ARG A 436 28.58 6.28 43.37
CA ARG A 436 29.31 5.22 44.10
C ARG A 436 30.51 5.72 44.88
#